data_AF-K2G278-F1
#
_entry.id   AF-K2G278-F1
#
_cell.length_a   1.000
_cell.length_b   1.000
_cell.length_c   1.000
_cell.angle_alpha   90.00
_cell.angle_beta   90.00
_cell.angle_gamma   90.00
#
_symmetry.space_group_name_H-M   'P 1'
#
loop_
_entity.id
_entity.type
_entity.pdbx_description
1 polymer ?
#
loop_
_entity_poly.entity_id
_entity_poly.type
_entity_poly.pdbx_seq_one_letter_code
_entity_poly.pdbx_strand_id
1 'polypeptide(L)'
;DATPVAAVKAPQLRFVFDKDSWLEVRDRDNKSIFSQRVVAGTEQTLTGEGPLSVVIGFAPGVRVFSHGQAVDLAPHTRGEVARLVLE
;
A
#
# COMPACT_ATOMS: atom_id res chain seq x y z
N ASP A 1 -0.22 -23.25 -14.49
CA ASP A 1 -1.30 -22.91 -13.56
C ASP A 1 -0.67 -22.42 -12.28
N ALA A 2 -0.65 -21.11 -12.03
CA ALA A 2 -0.01 -20.54 -10.85
C ALA A 2 -1.06 -20.42 -9.73
N THR A 3 -1.12 -21.43 -8.89
CA THR A 3 -1.86 -21.44 -7.62
C THR A 3 -1.34 -20.31 -6.72
N PRO A 4 -2.16 -19.33 -6.29
CA PRO A 4 -1.71 -18.37 -5.29
C PRO A 4 -1.71 -19.09 -3.93
N VAL A 5 -0.52 -19.15 -3.36
CA VAL A 5 -0.20 -19.75 -2.07
C VAL A 5 -1.05 -19.11 -0.98
N ALA A 6 -1.66 -19.95 -0.15
CA ALA A 6 -2.35 -19.54 1.07
C ALA A 6 -1.40 -18.72 1.97
N ALA A 7 -1.64 -17.41 2.09
CA ALA A 7 -1.04 -16.56 3.11
C ALA A 7 -2.09 -16.30 4.19
N VAL A 8 -2.14 -17.22 5.15
CA VAL A 8 -2.97 -17.13 6.35
C VAL A 8 -2.35 -16.12 7.31
N LYS A 9 -3.16 -15.14 7.74
CA LYS A 9 -3.13 -14.39 9.02
C LYS A 9 -2.33 -13.09 9.22
N ALA A 10 -1.58 -12.57 8.26
CA ALA A 10 -1.08 -11.18 8.37
C ALA A 10 -1.96 -10.24 7.53
N PRO A 11 -2.24 -9.01 7.99
CA PRO A 11 -2.97 -8.03 7.20
C PRO A 11 -2.15 -7.73 5.93
N GLN A 12 -2.57 -8.34 4.83
CA GLN A 12 -1.90 -8.21 3.54
C GLN A 12 -2.40 -6.97 2.84
N LEU A 13 -1.47 -6.08 2.56
CA LEU A 13 -1.67 -4.86 1.80
C LEU A 13 -1.05 -5.05 0.43
N ARG A 14 -1.88 -5.05 -0.59
CA ARG A 14 -1.43 -5.09 -1.98
C ARG A 14 -1.59 -3.71 -2.59
N PHE A 15 -0.51 -3.22 -3.18
CA PHE A 15 -0.41 -1.94 -3.85
C PHE A 15 -0.13 -2.22 -5.32
N VAL A 16 -1.02 -1.78 -6.19
CA VAL A 16 -0.87 -1.91 -7.64
C VAL A 16 -0.56 -0.52 -8.17
N PHE A 17 0.60 -0.37 -8.79
CA PHE A 17 1.07 0.90 -9.30
C PHE A 17 0.81 0.94 -10.80
N ASP A 18 -0.17 1.72 -11.23
CA ASP A 18 -0.43 1.98 -12.65
C ASP A 18 0.49 3.10 -13.19
N LYS A 19 1.08 3.92 -12.31
CA LYS A 19 2.05 4.98 -12.64
C LYS A 19 3.22 5.01 -11.67
N ASP A 20 4.33 5.63 -12.09
CA ASP A 20 5.47 5.91 -11.21
C ASP A 20 5.03 6.69 -9.97
N SER A 21 5.18 6.07 -8.81
CA SER A 21 4.66 6.57 -7.55
C SER A 21 5.65 6.31 -6.42
N TRP A 22 5.56 7.09 -5.37
CA TRP A 22 6.32 6.85 -4.15
C TRP A 22 5.49 6.03 -3.18
N LEU A 23 6.01 4.94 -2.63
CA LEU A 23 5.37 4.19 -1.56
C LEU A 23 6.23 4.23 -0.31
N GLU A 24 5.65 4.73 0.77
CA GLU A 24 6.22 4.67 2.09
C GLU A 24 5.23 3.99 3.04
N VAL A 25 5.72 2.99 3.78
CA VAL A 25 4.99 2.31 4.84
C VAL A 25 5.80 2.42 6.11
N ARG A 26 5.14 2.92 7.14
CA ARG A 26 5.65 3.03 8.51
C ARG A 26 4.89 2.10 9.42
N ASP A 27 5.61 1.51 10.35
CA ASP A 27 5.05 0.70 11.42
C ASP A 27 4.49 1.58 12.56
N ARG A 28 3.91 0.97 13.59
CA ARG A 28 3.31 1.67 14.75
C ARG A 28 4.29 2.57 15.49
N ASP A 29 5.57 2.19 15.48
CA ASP A 29 6.69 2.94 16.06
C ASP A 29 7.12 4.14 15.19
N ASN A 30 6.34 4.51 14.17
CA ASN A 30 6.67 5.52 13.15
C ASN A 30 7.92 5.21 12.32
N LYS A 31 8.41 3.96 12.40
CA LYS A 31 9.59 3.50 11.66
C LYS A 31 9.20 3.16 10.23
N SER A 32 9.80 3.83 9.24
CA SER A 32 9.66 3.44 7.83
C SER A 32 10.24 2.04 7.63
N ILE A 33 9.36 1.05 7.42
CA ILE A 33 9.74 -0.32 7.08
C ILE A 33 9.87 -0.50 5.56
N PHE A 34 9.22 0.36 4.80
CA PHE A 34 9.31 0.42 3.35
C PHE A 34 9.27 1.89 2.92
N SER A 35 10.18 2.34 2.08
CA SER A 35 10.15 3.70 1.54
C SER A 35 10.98 3.75 0.27
N GLN A 36 10.30 3.61 -0.87
CA GLN A 36 10.96 3.67 -2.17
C GLN A 36 10.00 4.11 -3.28
N ARG A 37 10.58 4.57 -4.38
CA ARG A 37 9.82 4.84 -5.61
C ARG A 37 9.54 3.53 -6.31
N VAL A 38 8.27 3.31 -6.63
CA VAL A 38 7.78 2.15 -7.37
C VAL A 38 7.38 2.62 -8.76
N VAL A 39 7.84 1.93 -9.79
CA VAL A 39 7.55 2.27 -11.18
C VAL A 39 6.17 1.76 -11.60
N ALA A 40 5.60 2.35 -12.64
CA ALA A 40 4.36 1.90 -13.25
C ALA A 40 4.41 0.41 -13.66
N GLY A 41 3.29 -0.29 -13.53
CA GLY A 41 3.17 -1.73 -13.82
C GLY A 41 3.73 -2.65 -12.74
N THR A 42 4.17 -2.11 -11.60
CA THR A 42 4.68 -2.91 -10.49
C THR A 42 3.57 -3.16 -9.47
N GLU A 43 3.61 -4.33 -8.84
CA GLU A 43 2.75 -4.67 -7.71
C GLU A 43 3.62 -4.90 -6.48
N GLN A 44 3.29 -4.24 -5.36
CA GLN A 44 3.94 -4.45 -4.09
C GLN A 44 2.96 -5.07 -3.11
N THR A 45 3.38 -6.15 -2.47
CA THR A 45 2.60 -6.76 -1.38
C THR A 45 3.39 -6.63 -0.10
N LEU A 46 2.78 -6.00 0.89
CA LEU A 46 3.37 -5.76 2.20
C LEU A 46 2.47 -6.37 3.27
N THR A 47 3.11 -6.96 4.26
CA THR A 47 2.47 -7.40 5.49
C THR A 47 3.12 -6.64 6.63
N GLY A 48 2.32 -6.08 7.53
CA GLY A 48 2.84 -5.42 8.72
C GLY A 48 1.92 -5.64 9.91
N GLU A 49 2.34 -5.18 11.08
CA GLU A 49 1.55 -5.27 12.30
C GLU A 49 1.03 -3.87 12.63
N GLY A 50 -0.27 -3.76 12.92
CA GLY A 50 -0.94 -2.46 13.00
C GLY A 50 -0.49 -1.56 14.18
N PRO A 51 -0.84 -0.26 14.15
CA PRO A 51 -1.31 0.51 12.99
C PRO A 51 -0.18 0.89 12.03
N LEU A 52 -0.37 0.59 10.74
CA LEU A 52 0.57 0.92 9.66
C LEU A 52 0.19 2.25 9.02
N SER A 53 1.13 3.19 8.98
CA SER A 53 0.95 4.44 8.24
C SER A 53 1.49 4.30 6.83
N VAL A 54 0.60 4.37 5.84
CA VAL A 54 0.93 4.25 4.43
C VAL A 54 0.83 5.62 3.78
N VAL A 55 1.89 6.02 3.08
CA VAL A 55 1.98 7.27 2.32
C VAL A 55 2.29 6.93 0.87
N ILE A 56 1.41 7.37 -0.03
CA ILE A 56 1.53 7.14 -1.46
C ILE A 56 1.68 8.51 -2.14
N GLY A 57 2.84 8.76 -2.74
CA GLY A 57 3.04 9.90 -3.63
C GLY A 57 2.59 9.55 -5.05
N PHE A 58 1.75 10.38 -5.64
CA PHE A 58 1.01 10.10 -6.88
C PHE A 58 -0.10 9.04 -6.74
N ALA A 59 -0.92 9.17 -5.71
CA ALA A 59 -2.07 8.31 -5.43
C ALA A 59 -3.08 8.06 -6.57
N PRO A 60 -3.40 9.01 -7.49
CA PRO A 60 -4.36 8.73 -8.57
C PRO A 60 -3.91 7.60 -9.52
N GLY A 61 -2.63 7.21 -9.51
CA GLY A 61 -2.10 6.09 -10.27
C GLY A 61 -1.85 4.82 -9.44
N VAL A 62 -2.38 4.73 -8.22
CA VAL A 62 -2.14 3.60 -7.32
C VAL A 62 -3.47 3.03 -6.85
N ARG A 63 -3.56 1.70 -6.82
CA ARG A 63 -4.71 0.98 -6.26
C ARG A 63 -4.26 0.20 -5.03
N VAL A 64 -4.93 0.41 -3.91
CA VAL A 64 -4.65 -0.30 -2.66
C VAL A 64 -5.73 -1.34 -2.44
N PHE A 65 -5.30 -2.52 -2.05
CA PHE A 65 -6.16 -3.62 -1.65
C PHE A 65 -5.73 -4.06 -0.27
N SER A 66 -6.61 -3.93 0.72
CA SER A 66 -6.39 -4.43 2.07
C SER A 66 -7.23 -5.69 2.24
N HIS A 67 -6.59 -6.81 2.58
CA HIS A 67 -7.29 -8.08 2.82
C HIS A 67 -8.13 -8.56 1.62
N GLY A 68 -7.72 -8.18 0.40
CA GLY A 68 -8.47 -8.47 -0.83
C GLY A 68 -9.61 -7.49 -1.12
N GLN A 69 -9.86 -6.50 -0.26
CA GLN A 69 -10.85 -5.45 -0.48
C GLN A 69 -10.18 -4.19 -1.02
N ALA A 70 -10.72 -3.64 -2.11
CA ALA A 70 -10.24 -2.37 -2.65
C ALA A 70 -10.46 -1.25 -1.62
N VAL A 71 -9.42 -0.46 -1.36
CA VAL A 71 -9.45 0.68 -0.45
C VAL A 71 -9.49 1.96 -1.26
N ASP A 72 -10.50 2.78 -0.99
CA ASP A 72 -10.61 4.09 -1.62
C ASP A 72 -9.57 5.07 -1.06
N LEU A 73 -8.63 5.44 -1.92
CA LEU A 73 -7.62 6.44 -1.63
C LEU A 73 -8.16 7.86 -1.78
N ALA A 74 -9.22 8.06 -2.58
CA ALA A 74 -9.78 9.37 -2.87
C ALA A 74 -10.05 10.24 -1.62
N PRO A 75 -10.75 9.76 -0.58
CA PRO A 75 -10.97 10.55 0.64
C PRO A 75 -9.68 10.81 1.44
N HIS A 76 -8.65 10.00 1.24
CA HIS A 76 -7.35 10.08 1.90
C HIS A 76 -6.30 10.83 1.08
N THR A 77 -6.64 11.22 -0.15
CA THR A 77 -5.75 11.90 -1.09
C THR A 77 -5.83 13.40 -0.89
N ARG A 78 -4.69 14.03 -0.60
CA ARG A 78 -4.53 15.48 -0.55
C ARG A 78 -3.60 15.92 -1.67
N GLY A 79 -4.18 16.56 -2.69
CA GLY A 79 -3.45 16.92 -3.91
C GLY A 79 -3.05 15.66 -4.67
N GLU A 80 -1.76 15.35 -4.67
CA GLU A 80 -1.20 14.16 -5.34
C GLU A 80 -0.75 13.07 -4.34
N VAL A 81 -0.87 13.31 -3.03
CA VAL A 81 -0.38 12.40 -1.99
C VAL A 81 -1.54 11.81 -1.20
N ALA A 82 -1.66 10.48 -1.15
CA ALA A 82 -2.58 9.79 -0.25
C ALA A 82 -1.88 9.37 1.04
N ARG A 83 -2.57 9.54 2.17
CA ARG A 83 -2.09 9.10 3.48
C ARG A 83 -3.17 8.29 4.15
N LEU A 84 -2.89 7.02 4.40
CA LEU A 84 -3.81 6.10 5.04
C LEU A 84 -3.17 5.53 6.30
N VAL A 85 -3.99 5.25 7.28
CA VAL A 85 -3.59 4.49 8.47
C VAL A 85 -4.45 3.25 8.46
N LEU A 86 -3.80 2.08 8.50
CA LEU A 86 -4.44 0.78 8.44
C LEU A 86 -4.19 0.09 9.78
N GLU A 87 -5.26 -0.28 10.47
CA GLU A 87 -5.22 -0.93 11.79
C GLU A 87 -5.08 -2.46 11.70
#